data_AF-A0A7C4D979-F1
#
_entry.id   AF-A0A7C4D979-F1
#
_cell.length_a   1.000
_cell.length_b   1.000
_cell.length_c   1.000
_cell.angle_alpha   90.00
_cell.angle_beta   90.00
_cell.angle_gamma   90.00
#
_symmetry.space_group_name_H-M   'P 1'
#
loop_
_entity.id
_entity.type
_entity.pdbx_description
1 polymer ?
#
loop_
_entity_poly.entity_id
_entity_poly.type
_entity_poly.pdbx_seq_one_letter_code
_entity_poly.pdbx_strand_id
1 'polypeptide(L)'
;MSGELVEGGAKLLTGEELKRETKALRKASLWFAARHNLFLIAPAVLTFLTAALLIFVALKILQWMLDAFYLVNPGLWWILGAPTLTLTGLSVPLTPTSLALALAAIPVIHVSAKFIYFLYLLVFAKILVKPIPEGYYPYTPANPVVRQFLLNATITGTFLSFFGEGPWARAELSRLMYKALGAKLGRGVFPATILDPYMVEIGDGTTMGAYSCVAGHAIEGDRILFARAKVGKNCVLGFRSLVWPGAELGDRVIIGTYSMVPKGAKLPSNTVWVGIPVKLVKKLDEKEENTQKKEETAQQQ
;
A
#
# COMPACT_ATOMS: atom_id res chain seq x y z
N MET A 1 51.34 77.73 -20.21
CA MET A 1 50.05 77.06 -20.46
C MET A 1 50.12 75.74 -19.71
N SER A 2 49.77 75.68 -18.43
CA SER A 2 48.40 75.47 -17.91
C SER A 2 47.78 74.21 -18.51
N GLY A 3 47.73 73.16 -17.69
CA GLY A 3 47.05 71.90 -18.00
C GLY A 3 47.01 71.07 -16.73
N GLU A 4 46.03 71.40 -15.89
CA GLU A 4 45.73 70.79 -14.60
C GLU A 4 45.72 69.26 -14.70
N LEU A 5 46.55 68.60 -13.88
CA LEU A 5 46.27 67.24 -13.46
C LEU A 5 44.95 67.29 -12.70
N VAL A 6 43.91 66.72 -13.29
CA VAL A 6 42.61 66.52 -12.65
C VAL A 6 42.86 65.77 -11.35
N GLU A 7 42.79 66.49 -10.23
CA GLU A 7 42.64 65.95 -8.88
C GLU A 7 41.28 65.26 -8.77
N GLY A 8 41.16 64.10 -9.42
CA GLY A 8 40.16 63.11 -9.08
C GLY A 8 40.58 62.49 -7.76
N GLY A 9 40.22 63.14 -6.65
CA GLY A 9 40.50 62.68 -5.29
C GLY A 9 39.93 61.29 -5.05
N ALA A 10 40.69 60.25 -5.39
CA ALA A 10 40.46 58.90 -4.92
C ALA A 10 40.81 58.89 -3.44
N LYS A 11 39.82 59.23 -2.60
CA LYS A 11 39.94 59.16 -1.15
C LYS A 11 40.28 57.70 -0.81
N LEU A 12 41.52 57.45 -0.35
CA LEU A 12 41.93 56.15 0.13
C LEU A 12 41.05 55.80 1.33
N LEU A 13 40.09 54.90 1.10
CA LEU A 13 39.17 54.45 2.14
C LEU A 13 39.98 53.83 3.28
N THR A 14 39.69 54.26 4.49
CA THR A 14 40.27 53.62 5.68
C THR A 14 39.82 52.14 5.72
N GLY A 15 40.60 51.27 6.39
CA GLY A 15 40.32 49.83 6.40
C GLY A 15 38.91 49.45 6.90
N GLU A 16 38.27 50.31 7.69
CA GLU A 16 36.88 50.13 8.11
C GLU A 16 35.85 50.57 7.06
N GLU A 17 36.09 51.68 6.35
CA GLU A 17 35.22 52.15 5.27
C GLU A 17 35.22 51.17 4.09
N LEU A 18 36.40 50.63 3.73
CA LEU A 18 36.53 49.61 2.69
C LEU A 18 35.73 48.33 3.06
N LYS A 19 35.75 47.93 4.35
CA LYS A 19 34.95 46.81 4.85
C LYS A 19 33.44 47.08 4.78
N ARG A 20 33.00 48.32 5.01
CA ARG A 20 31.58 48.69 4.90
C ARG A 20 31.09 48.69 3.46
N GLU A 21 31.85 49.27 2.54
CA GLU A 21 31.51 49.29 1.11
C GLU A 21 31.52 47.89 0.50
N THR A 22 32.56 47.09 0.76
CA THR A 22 32.60 45.68 0.28
C THR A 22 31.44 44.86 0.82
N LYS A 23 31.01 45.09 2.08
CA LYS A 23 29.82 44.44 2.64
C LYS A 23 28.53 44.91 1.96
N ALA A 24 28.42 46.20 1.64
CA ALA A 24 27.27 46.75 0.93
C ALA A 24 27.18 46.23 -0.52
N LEU A 25 28.28 46.24 -1.26
CA LEU A 25 28.38 45.70 -2.62
C LEU A 25 28.12 44.19 -2.65
N ARG A 26 28.65 43.42 -1.68
CA ARG A 26 28.36 41.99 -1.55
C ARG A 26 26.88 41.73 -1.26
N LYS A 27 26.23 42.58 -0.46
CA LYS A 27 24.79 42.47 -0.18
C LYS A 27 23.96 42.81 -1.42
N ALA A 28 24.34 43.84 -2.18
CA ALA A 28 23.69 44.22 -3.42
C ALA A 28 23.86 43.15 -4.52
N SER A 29 25.05 42.56 -4.67
CA SER A 29 25.30 41.50 -5.63
C SER A 29 24.56 40.20 -5.28
N LEU A 30 24.50 39.83 -4.00
CA LEU A 30 23.67 38.71 -3.53
C LEU A 30 22.19 38.95 -3.78
N TRP A 31 21.70 40.17 -3.55
CA TRP A 31 20.30 40.53 -3.80
C TRP A 31 19.97 40.49 -5.30
N PHE A 32 20.87 41.01 -6.16
CA PHE A 32 20.71 40.95 -7.61
C PHE A 32 20.74 39.51 -8.14
N ALA A 33 21.68 38.70 -7.66
CA ALA A 33 21.78 37.27 -8.00
C ALA A 33 20.54 36.48 -7.55
N ALA A 34 20.03 36.74 -6.34
CA ALA A 34 18.82 36.11 -5.84
C ALA A 34 17.58 36.50 -6.66
N ARG A 35 17.44 37.78 -7.02
CA ARG A 35 16.33 38.27 -7.85
C ARG A 35 16.40 37.72 -9.28
N HIS A 36 17.59 37.66 -9.87
CA HIS A 36 17.79 37.11 -11.21
C HIS A 36 17.52 35.59 -11.25
N ASN A 37 18.03 34.84 -10.25
CA ASN A 37 17.73 33.42 -10.12
C ASN A 37 16.24 33.16 -9.88
N LEU A 38 15.56 33.96 -9.06
CA LEU A 38 14.12 33.83 -8.85
C LEU A 38 13.33 34.07 -10.14
N PHE A 39 13.75 35.04 -10.96
CA PHE A 39 13.11 35.33 -12.25
C PHE A 39 13.31 34.21 -13.28
N LEU A 40 14.46 33.51 -13.25
CA LEU A 40 14.74 32.37 -14.12
C LEU A 40 14.07 31.07 -13.65
N ILE A 41 14.01 30.83 -12.34
CA ILE A 41 13.53 29.57 -11.76
C ILE A 41 12.00 29.58 -11.59
N ALA A 42 11.38 30.72 -11.31
CA ALA A 42 9.94 30.82 -11.06
C ALA A 42 9.07 30.29 -12.22
N PRO A 43 9.36 30.58 -13.51
CA PRO A 43 8.59 30.03 -14.63
C PRO A 43 8.71 28.50 -14.72
N ALA A 44 9.90 27.94 -14.48
CA ALA A 44 10.15 26.50 -14.53
C ALA A 44 9.48 25.76 -13.36
N VAL A 45 9.45 26.36 -12.16
CA VAL A 45 8.72 25.83 -11.02
C VAL A 45 7.21 25.91 -11.27
N LEU A 46 6.72 27.01 -11.86
CA LEU A 46 5.31 27.15 -12.18
C LEU A 46 4.87 26.14 -13.25
N THR A 47 5.65 25.91 -14.30
CA THR A 47 5.36 24.87 -15.30
C THR A 47 5.42 23.47 -14.73
N PHE A 48 6.35 23.20 -13.81
CA PHE A 48 6.41 21.92 -13.10
C PHE A 48 5.18 21.70 -12.21
N LEU A 49 4.77 22.72 -11.46
CA LEU A 49 3.58 22.65 -10.59
C LEU A 49 2.28 22.51 -11.39
N THR A 50 2.15 23.19 -12.53
CA THR A 50 0.99 23.02 -13.41
C THR A 50 0.96 21.65 -14.06
N ALA A 51 2.10 21.11 -14.51
CA ALA A 51 2.19 19.74 -15.01
C ALA A 51 1.84 18.70 -13.92
N ALA A 52 2.35 18.87 -12.70
CA ALA A 52 2.03 18.01 -11.56
C ALA A 52 0.53 18.06 -11.21
N LEU A 53 -0.08 19.24 -11.26
CA LEU A 53 -1.52 19.40 -11.06
C LEU A 53 -2.33 18.71 -12.16
N LEU A 54 -1.93 18.86 -13.44
CA LEU A 54 -2.59 18.19 -14.57
C LEU A 54 -2.47 16.67 -14.47
N ILE A 55 -1.31 16.14 -14.08
CA ILE A 55 -1.12 14.70 -13.82
C ILE A 55 -2.01 14.25 -12.67
N PHE A 56 -2.06 14.99 -11.56
CA PHE A 56 -2.93 14.66 -10.43
C PHE A 56 -4.42 14.65 -10.84
N VAL A 57 -4.87 15.64 -11.61
CA VAL A 57 -6.23 15.69 -12.15
C VAL A 57 -6.49 14.53 -13.11
N ALA A 58 -5.56 14.20 -14.00
CA ALA A 58 -5.68 13.06 -14.91
C ALA A 58 -5.75 11.72 -14.17
N LEU A 59 -4.96 11.54 -13.11
CA LEU A 59 -5.02 10.36 -12.24
C LEU A 59 -6.35 10.28 -11.49
N LYS A 60 -6.91 11.41 -11.06
CA LYS A 60 -8.24 11.47 -10.42
C LYS A 60 -9.37 11.16 -11.40
N ILE A 61 -9.28 11.67 -12.64
CA ILE A 61 -10.22 11.34 -13.71
C ILE A 61 -10.14 9.84 -14.04
N LEU A 62 -8.93 9.29 -14.20
CA LEU A 62 -8.74 7.87 -14.45
C LEU A 62 -9.28 7.01 -13.30
N GLN A 63 -9.03 7.41 -12.05
CA GLN A 63 -9.60 6.74 -10.87
C GLN A 63 -11.13 6.79 -10.91
N TRP A 64 -11.74 7.94 -11.18
CA TRP A 64 -13.19 8.07 -11.33
C TRP A 64 -13.74 7.23 -12.49
N MET A 65 -13.02 7.11 -13.60
CA MET A 65 -13.42 6.25 -14.73
C MET A 65 -13.33 4.77 -14.37
N LEU A 66 -12.31 4.36 -13.60
CA LEU A 66 -12.18 3.00 -13.10
C LEU A 66 -13.26 2.70 -12.05
N ASP A 67 -13.50 3.62 -11.11
CA ASP A 67 -14.56 3.50 -10.10
C ASP A 67 -15.94 3.45 -10.77
N ALA A 68 -16.18 4.27 -11.80
CA ALA A 68 -17.37 4.22 -12.63
C ALA A 68 -17.46 2.87 -13.38
N PHE A 69 -16.36 2.34 -13.91
CA PHE A 69 -16.33 1.02 -14.53
C PHE A 69 -16.64 -0.11 -13.51
N TYR A 70 -16.15 0.01 -12.27
CA TYR A 70 -16.47 -0.90 -11.17
C TYR A 70 -17.91 -0.75 -10.66
N LEU A 71 -18.50 0.45 -10.70
CA LEU A 71 -19.91 0.71 -10.43
C LEU A 71 -20.83 0.26 -11.59
N VAL A 72 -20.32 0.32 -12.83
CA VAL A 72 -20.99 -0.17 -14.03
C VAL A 72 -20.90 -1.69 -14.12
N ASN A 73 -19.99 -2.37 -13.42
CA ASN A 73 -19.98 -3.84 -13.39
C ASN A 73 -21.25 -4.43 -12.71
N PRO A 74 -21.80 -3.86 -11.60
CA PRO A 74 -23.19 -4.09 -11.19
C PRO A 74 -24.22 -3.60 -12.23
N GLY A 75 -23.96 -2.49 -12.91
CA GLY A 75 -24.80 -1.98 -14.00
C GLY A 75 -24.89 -2.91 -15.23
N LEU A 76 -23.86 -3.69 -15.52
CA LEU A 76 -23.82 -4.70 -16.57
C LEU A 76 -24.74 -5.87 -16.22
N TRP A 77 -24.86 -6.20 -14.93
CA TRP A 77 -25.90 -7.10 -14.42
C TRP A 77 -27.31 -6.52 -14.51
N TRP A 78 -27.48 -5.20 -14.47
CA TRP A 78 -28.77 -4.55 -14.80
C TRP A 78 -29.04 -4.54 -16.30
N ILE A 79 -28.03 -4.28 -17.14
CA ILE A 79 -28.12 -4.26 -18.60
C ILE A 79 -28.29 -5.68 -19.17
N LEU A 80 -27.81 -6.72 -18.50
CA LEU A 80 -28.05 -8.12 -18.88
C LEU A 80 -29.26 -8.72 -18.13
N GLY A 81 -29.47 -8.36 -16.87
CA GLY A 81 -30.55 -8.85 -16.02
C GLY A 81 -31.92 -8.26 -16.34
N ALA A 82 -32.01 -6.98 -16.70
CA ALA A 82 -33.27 -6.38 -17.14
C ALA A 82 -33.78 -6.99 -18.46
N PRO A 83 -32.92 -7.27 -19.48
CA PRO A 83 -33.29 -8.10 -20.61
C PRO A 83 -33.62 -9.54 -20.23
N THR A 84 -32.98 -10.12 -19.20
CA THR A 84 -33.32 -11.48 -18.77
C THR A 84 -34.72 -11.54 -18.13
N LEU A 85 -35.14 -10.51 -17.38
CA LEU A 85 -36.50 -10.36 -16.86
C LEU A 85 -37.55 -10.11 -17.95
N THR A 86 -37.19 -9.40 -19.03
CA THR A 86 -38.09 -9.20 -20.18
C THR A 86 -38.09 -10.38 -21.15
N LEU A 87 -36.97 -11.07 -21.35
CA LEU A 87 -36.82 -12.25 -22.23
C LEU A 87 -37.41 -13.53 -21.62
N THR A 88 -37.49 -13.64 -20.30
CA THR A 88 -38.14 -14.78 -19.62
C THR A 88 -39.67 -14.71 -19.61
N GLY A 89 -40.27 -13.67 -20.20
CA GLY A 89 -41.72 -13.60 -20.46
C GLY A 89 -42.59 -13.49 -19.20
N LEU A 90 -42.01 -13.22 -18.03
CA LEU A 90 -42.76 -12.92 -16.81
C LEU A 90 -43.36 -11.51 -16.97
N SER A 91 -44.58 -11.44 -17.51
CA SER A 91 -45.42 -10.25 -17.53
C SER A 91 -45.82 -9.90 -16.10
N VAL A 92 -44.88 -9.47 -15.27
CA VAL A 92 -45.16 -9.12 -13.88
C VAL A 92 -45.91 -7.78 -13.91
N PRO A 93 -47.19 -7.74 -13.52
CA PRO A 93 -47.92 -6.48 -13.48
C PRO A 93 -47.21 -5.55 -12.49
N LEU A 94 -47.11 -4.25 -12.83
CA LEU A 94 -46.50 -3.20 -12.00
C LEU A 94 -47.38 -2.84 -10.81
N THR A 95 -47.69 -3.81 -9.96
CA THR A 95 -48.39 -3.62 -8.69
C THR A 95 -47.39 -3.21 -7.60
N PRO A 96 -47.83 -2.49 -6.55
CA PRO A 96 -46.96 -2.16 -5.41
C PRO A 96 -46.26 -3.39 -4.81
N THR A 97 -46.93 -4.55 -4.83
CA THR A 97 -46.41 -5.81 -4.31
C THR A 97 -45.28 -6.39 -5.16
N SER A 98 -45.39 -6.35 -6.49
CA SER A 98 -44.32 -6.85 -7.38
C SER A 98 -43.09 -5.95 -7.34
N LEU A 99 -43.30 -4.62 -7.21
CA LEU A 99 -42.21 -3.67 -7.02
C LEU A 99 -41.48 -3.92 -5.69
N ALA A 100 -42.22 -4.16 -4.59
CA ALA A 100 -41.64 -4.49 -3.30
C ALA A 100 -40.82 -5.79 -3.34
N LEU A 101 -41.32 -6.83 -4.02
CA LEU A 101 -40.61 -8.10 -4.20
C LEU A 101 -39.34 -7.94 -5.06
N ALA A 102 -39.42 -7.16 -6.15
CA ALA A 102 -38.25 -6.88 -6.99
C ALA A 102 -37.16 -6.15 -6.19
N LEU A 103 -37.52 -5.14 -5.40
CA LEU A 103 -36.58 -4.43 -4.54
C LEU A 103 -35.97 -5.34 -3.45
N ALA A 104 -36.77 -6.24 -2.87
CA ALA A 104 -36.30 -7.21 -1.89
C ALA A 104 -35.39 -8.30 -2.51
N ALA A 105 -35.56 -8.62 -3.79
CA ALA A 105 -34.73 -9.59 -4.51
C ALA A 105 -33.34 -9.05 -4.84
N ILE A 106 -33.16 -7.73 -5.02
CA ILE A 106 -31.86 -7.11 -5.34
C ILE A 106 -30.73 -7.54 -4.39
N PRO A 107 -30.84 -7.40 -3.05
CA PRO A 107 -29.76 -7.81 -2.15
C PRO A 107 -29.50 -9.33 -2.24
N VAL A 108 -30.53 -10.15 -2.43
CA VAL A 108 -30.40 -11.61 -2.55
C VAL A 108 -29.63 -11.97 -3.83
N ILE A 109 -30.00 -11.38 -4.96
CA ILE A 109 -29.31 -11.58 -6.25
C ILE A 109 -27.87 -11.09 -6.15
N HIS A 110 -27.63 -9.93 -5.53
CA HIS A 110 -26.29 -9.37 -5.38
C HIS A 110 -25.38 -10.25 -4.51
N VAL A 111 -25.90 -10.74 -3.37
CA VAL A 111 -25.17 -11.67 -2.48
C VAL A 111 -24.91 -12.99 -3.19
N SER A 112 -25.91 -13.53 -3.89
CA SER A 112 -25.80 -14.80 -4.62
C SER A 112 -24.80 -14.71 -5.77
N ALA A 113 -24.87 -13.66 -6.59
CA ALA A 113 -23.93 -13.43 -7.68
C ALA A 113 -22.49 -13.26 -7.17
N LYS A 114 -22.31 -12.53 -6.07
CA LYS A 114 -21.00 -12.43 -5.39
C LYS A 114 -20.51 -13.79 -4.92
N PHE A 115 -21.37 -14.60 -4.30
CA PHE A 115 -20.99 -15.93 -3.85
C PHE A 115 -20.63 -16.88 -5.02
N ILE A 116 -21.39 -16.86 -6.11
CA ILE A 116 -21.08 -17.62 -7.34
C ILE A 116 -19.74 -17.16 -7.94
N TYR A 117 -19.53 -15.85 -8.05
CA TYR A 117 -18.27 -15.28 -8.54
C TYR A 117 -17.08 -15.66 -7.66
N PHE A 118 -17.28 -15.69 -6.33
CA PHE A 118 -16.29 -16.18 -5.38
C PHE A 118 -15.91 -17.65 -5.61
N LEU A 119 -16.90 -18.53 -5.79
CA LEU A 119 -16.66 -19.95 -6.11
C LEU A 119 -15.93 -20.10 -7.45
N TYR A 120 -16.32 -19.31 -8.44
CA TYR A 120 -15.65 -19.26 -9.74
C TYR A 120 -14.17 -18.85 -9.58
N LEU A 121 -13.90 -17.75 -8.87
CA LEU A 121 -12.54 -17.30 -8.62
C LEU A 121 -11.72 -18.36 -7.87
N LEU A 122 -12.31 -19.04 -6.88
CA LEU A 122 -11.69 -20.14 -6.15
C LEU A 122 -11.20 -21.26 -7.07
N VAL A 123 -12.05 -21.69 -8.00
CA VAL A 123 -11.74 -22.75 -8.98
C VAL A 123 -10.63 -22.28 -9.91
N PHE A 124 -10.75 -21.08 -10.47
CA PHE A 124 -9.74 -20.50 -11.37
C PHE A 124 -8.40 -20.28 -10.67
N ALA A 125 -8.42 -19.83 -9.42
CA ALA A 125 -7.23 -19.64 -8.60
C ALA A 125 -6.46 -20.95 -8.42
N LYS A 126 -7.15 -22.06 -8.12
CA LYS A 126 -6.50 -23.37 -7.99
C LYS A 126 -5.87 -23.87 -9.28
N ILE A 127 -6.39 -23.47 -10.44
CA ILE A 127 -5.90 -23.90 -11.75
C ILE A 127 -4.74 -23.01 -12.22
N LEU A 128 -4.87 -21.70 -12.04
CA LEU A 128 -4.00 -20.69 -12.64
C LEU A 128 -2.86 -20.23 -11.72
N VAL A 129 -3.08 -20.19 -10.41
CA VAL A 129 -2.06 -19.76 -9.45
C VAL A 129 -1.06 -20.89 -9.25
N LYS A 130 0.19 -20.61 -9.62
CA LYS A 130 1.29 -21.55 -9.46
C LYS A 130 2.37 -20.95 -8.56
N PRO A 131 2.97 -21.74 -7.66
CA PRO A 131 4.06 -21.27 -6.82
C PRO A 131 5.26 -20.90 -7.70
N ILE A 132 5.91 -19.79 -7.34
CA ILE A 132 7.11 -19.30 -8.01
C ILE A 132 8.34 -19.74 -7.21
N PRO A 133 9.45 -20.16 -7.85
CA PRO A 133 10.68 -20.46 -7.12
C PRO A 133 11.32 -19.19 -6.53
N GLU A 134 12.03 -19.35 -5.42
CA GLU A 134 12.76 -18.25 -4.78
C GLU A 134 14.00 -17.87 -5.59
N GLY A 135 14.29 -16.57 -5.68
CA GLY A 135 15.44 -16.06 -6.41
C GLY A 135 15.23 -14.68 -7.03
N TYR A 136 16.27 -14.20 -7.70
CA TYR A 136 16.23 -12.98 -8.51
C TYR A 136 15.96 -13.31 -9.97
N TYR A 137 15.00 -12.59 -10.55
CA TYR A 137 14.64 -12.72 -11.96
C TYR A 137 14.65 -11.36 -12.66
N PRO A 138 15.05 -11.28 -13.94
CA PRO A 138 14.85 -10.08 -14.73
C PRO A 138 13.36 -9.73 -14.82
N TYR A 139 12.99 -8.49 -14.50
CA TYR A 139 11.63 -7.98 -14.55
C TYR A 139 11.26 -7.61 -15.99
N THR A 140 11.07 -8.63 -16.82
CA THR A 140 10.67 -8.48 -18.23
C THR A 140 9.46 -9.35 -18.55
N PRO A 141 8.48 -8.88 -19.37
CA PRO A 141 7.33 -9.69 -19.77
C PRO A 141 7.70 -10.97 -20.54
N ALA A 142 8.90 -11.02 -21.12
CA ALA A 142 9.43 -12.19 -21.80
C ALA A 142 9.76 -13.34 -20.82
N ASN A 143 10.02 -13.04 -19.54
CA ASN A 143 10.34 -14.04 -18.55
C ASN A 143 9.07 -14.80 -18.11
N PRO A 144 9.00 -16.14 -18.26
CA PRO A 144 7.83 -16.93 -17.85
C PRO A 144 7.51 -16.78 -16.36
N VAL A 145 8.52 -16.60 -15.50
CA VAL A 145 8.32 -16.41 -14.06
C VAL A 145 7.60 -15.08 -13.78
N VAL A 146 7.99 -14.01 -14.47
CA VAL A 146 7.35 -12.69 -14.32
C VAL A 146 5.92 -12.74 -14.86
N ARG A 147 5.65 -13.44 -15.97
CA ARG A 147 4.28 -13.63 -16.45
C ARG A 147 3.41 -14.37 -15.43
N GLN A 148 3.95 -15.44 -14.83
CA GLN A 148 3.24 -16.16 -13.78
C GLN A 148 3.01 -15.28 -12.54
N PHE A 149 3.99 -14.45 -12.17
CA PHE A 149 3.84 -13.47 -11.10
C PHE A 149 2.71 -12.47 -11.40
N LEU A 150 2.70 -11.88 -12.59
CA LEU A 150 1.63 -10.97 -13.01
C LEU A 150 0.26 -11.64 -12.95
N LEU A 151 0.16 -12.90 -13.42
CA LEU A 151 -1.07 -13.68 -13.31
C LEU A 151 -1.49 -13.92 -11.86
N ASN A 152 -0.56 -14.35 -11.00
CA ASN A 152 -0.79 -14.55 -9.57
C ASN A 152 -1.23 -13.25 -8.89
N ALA A 153 -0.60 -12.12 -9.23
CA ALA A 153 -0.89 -10.81 -8.70
C ALA A 153 -2.26 -10.30 -9.16
N THR A 154 -2.63 -10.51 -10.42
CA THR A 154 -3.97 -10.17 -10.94
C THR A 154 -5.04 -10.96 -10.19
N ILE A 155 -4.89 -12.28 -10.07
CA ILE A 155 -5.86 -13.13 -9.37
C ILE A 155 -5.98 -12.71 -7.89
N THR A 156 -4.85 -12.55 -7.21
CA THR A 156 -4.83 -12.13 -5.79
C THR A 156 -5.43 -10.73 -5.61
N GLY A 157 -5.13 -9.79 -6.52
CA GLY A 157 -5.71 -8.45 -6.54
C GLY A 157 -7.23 -8.46 -6.75
N THR A 158 -7.74 -9.27 -7.68
CA THR A 158 -9.18 -9.43 -7.89
C THR A 158 -9.87 -10.00 -6.65
N PHE A 159 -9.27 -10.95 -5.94
CA PHE A 159 -9.78 -11.42 -4.65
C PHE A 159 -9.80 -10.31 -3.59
N LEU A 160 -8.71 -9.56 -3.47
CA LEU A 160 -8.61 -8.42 -2.56
C LEU A 160 -9.70 -7.39 -2.84
N SER A 161 -9.96 -7.05 -4.11
CA SER A 161 -11.03 -6.12 -4.48
C SER A 161 -12.43 -6.66 -4.18
N PHE A 162 -12.66 -7.96 -4.34
CA PHE A 162 -13.95 -8.59 -4.03
C PHE A 162 -14.30 -8.48 -2.53
N PHE A 163 -13.29 -8.58 -1.66
CA PHE A 163 -13.43 -8.55 -0.21
C PHE A 163 -13.20 -7.17 0.41
N GLY A 164 -12.36 -6.32 -0.18
CA GLY A 164 -11.86 -5.08 0.43
C GLY A 164 -12.92 -4.07 0.89
N GLU A 165 -14.16 -4.17 0.36
CA GLU A 165 -15.21 -3.17 0.60
C GLU A 165 -16.46 -3.71 1.32
N GLY A 166 -16.47 -4.99 1.73
CA GLY A 166 -17.65 -5.62 2.32
C GLY A 166 -17.51 -5.96 3.81
N PRO A 167 -18.58 -5.84 4.63
CA PRO A 167 -18.57 -6.26 6.04
C PRO A 167 -18.26 -7.77 6.26
N TRP A 168 -18.37 -8.58 5.20
CA TRP A 168 -18.17 -10.04 5.20
C TRP A 168 -16.70 -10.48 5.08
N ALA A 169 -15.78 -9.54 4.83
CA ALA A 169 -14.42 -9.83 4.41
C ALA A 169 -13.42 -10.14 5.53
N ARG A 170 -13.78 -9.89 6.78
CA ARG A 170 -12.74 -9.58 7.78
C ARG A 170 -12.17 -10.73 8.59
N ALA A 171 -12.56 -11.98 8.39
CA ALA A 171 -11.96 -13.04 9.19
C ALA A 171 -11.83 -14.39 8.48
N GLU A 172 -12.93 -15.13 8.34
CA GLU A 172 -12.80 -16.57 8.05
C GLU A 172 -12.74 -16.88 6.55
N LEU A 173 -13.51 -16.16 5.73
CA LEU A 173 -13.54 -16.40 4.29
C LEU A 173 -12.23 -15.96 3.62
N SER A 174 -11.65 -14.84 4.04
CA SER A 174 -10.34 -14.36 3.58
C SER A 174 -9.23 -15.34 3.94
N ARG A 175 -9.25 -15.91 5.15
CA ARG A 175 -8.36 -16.98 5.58
C ARG A 175 -8.45 -18.20 4.67
N LEU A 176 -9.65 -18.67 4.32
CA LEU A 176 -9.82 -19.78 3.37
C LEU A 176 -9.25 -19.46 1.99
N MET A 177 -9.41 -18.22 1.52
CA MET A 177 -8.81 -17.75 0.25
C MET A 177 -7.31 -17.79 0.26
N TYR A 178 -6.69 -17.16 1.24
CA TYR A 178 -5.24 -17.12 1.32
C TYR A 178 -4.65 -18.52 1.40
N LYS A 179 -5.30 -19.44 2.14
CA LYS A 179 -4.91 -20.86 2.16
C LYS A 179 -5.09 -21.55 0.80
N ALA A 180 -6.19 -21.28 0.09
CA ALA A 180 -6.42 -21.84 -1.25
C ALA A 180 -5.38 -21.32 -2.28
N LEU A 181 -4.88 -20.10 -2.09
CA LEU A 181 -3.81 -19.48 -2.88
C LEU A 181 -2.40 -19.91 -2.46
N GLY A 182 -2.27 -20.77 -1.45
CA GLY A 182 -1.01 -21.38 -1.02
C GLY A 182 -0.39 -20.84 0.27
N ALA A 183 -1.03 -19.88 0.95
CA ALA A 183 -0.53 -19.39 2.24
C ALA A 183 -0.66 -20.44 3.34
N LYS A 184 0.37 -20.54 4.18
CA LYS A 184 0.34 -21.39 5.36
C LYS A 184 -0.02 -20.53 6.57
N LEU A 185 -1.31 -20.54 6.93
CA LEU A 185 -1.84 -19.77 8.05
C LEU A 185 -2.19 -20.67 9.24
N GLY A 186 -1.58 -20.41 10.39
CA GLY A 186 -1.85 -21.05 11.68
C GLY A 186 -3.25 -20.77 12.23
N ARG A 187 -3.65 -21.42 13.33
CA ARG A 187 -4.96 -21.24 13.97
C ARG A 187 -5.09 -19.82 14.56
N GLY A 188 -6.27 -19.20 14.41
CA GLY A 188 -6.55 -17.87 14.97
C GLY A 188 -5.89 -16.70 14.23
N VAL A 189 -5.30 -16.96 13.05
CA VAL A 189 -4.74 -15.90 12.20
C VAL A 189 -5.82 -15.33 11.29
N PHE A 190 -6.09 -14.04 11.46
CA PHE A 190 -6.91 -13.24 10.57
C PHE A 190 -6.02 -12.42 9.64
N PRO A 191 -5.92 -12.79 8.35
CA PRO A 191 -5.02 -12.11 7.43
C PRO A 191 -5.54 -10.71 7.11
N ALA A 192 -4.64 -9.72 7.13
CA ALA A 192 -4.89 -8.40 6.58
C ALA A 192 -4.57 -8.42 5.07
N THR A 193 -3.41 -7.89 4.66
CA THR A 193 -2.96 -7.94 3.27
C THR A 193 -1.79 -8.90 3.13
N ILE A 194 -1.95 -9.92 2.29
CA ILE A 194 -0.85 -10.79 1.85
C ILE A 194 -0.76 -10.67 0.33
N LEU A 195 0.38 -10.22 -0.18
CA LEU A 195 0.56 -10.00 -1.63
C LEU A 195 0.86 -11.29 -2.39
N ASP A 196 1.66 -12.18 -1.79
CA ASP A 196 2.10 -13.44 -2.41
C ASP A 196 1.77 -14.62 -1.50
N PRO A 197 0.51 -15.09 -1.50
CA PRO A 197 0.07 -16.11 -0.54
C PRO A 197 0.93 -17.37 -0.57
N TYR A 198 1.29 -17.85 -1.76
CA TYR A 198 2.13 -19.03 -2.00
C TYR A 198 3.56 -18.93 -1.43
N MET A 199 3.99 -17.76 -0.93
CA MET A 199 5.32 -17.50 -0.35
C MET A 199 5.25 -17.02 1.11
N VAL A 200 4.10 -17.15 1.76
CA VAL A 200 3.91 -16.63 3.12
C VAL A 200 3.50 -17.74 4.10
N GLU A 201 4.22 -17.79 5.22
CA GLU A 201 3.94 -18.68 6.34
C GLU A 201 3.74 -17.84 7.60
N ILE A 202 2.60 -18.01 8.29
CA ILE A 202 2.25 -17.28 9.51
C ILE A 202 1.83 -18.30 10.59
N GLY A 203 2.48 -18.24 11.75
CA GLY A 203 2.24 -19.12 12.89
C GLY A 203 0.92 -18.86 13.62
N ASP A 204 0.55 -19.81 14.48
CA ASP A 204 -0.68 -19.76 15.28
C ASP A 204 -0.74 -18.54 16.21
N GLY A 205 -1.93 -17.98 16.41
CA GLY A 205 -2.16 -16.86 17.34
C GLY A 205 -1.58 -15.52 16.90
N THR A 206 -1.00 -15.44 15.70
CA THR A 206 -0.46 -14.19 15.16
C THR A 206 -1.57 -13.25 14.69
N THR A 207 -1.51 -12.02 15.17
CA THR A 207 -2.48 -10.96 14.83
C THR A 207 -1.90 -10.02 13.78
N MET A 208 -2.66 -9.78 12.72
CA MET A 208 -2.33 -8.79 11.70
C MET A 208 -3.19 -7.54 11.88
N GLY A 209 -2.53 -6.41 12.14
CA GLY A 209 -3.18 -5.10 12.19
C GLY A 209 -3.77 -4.71 10.84
N ALA A 210 -4.81 -3.87 10.84
CA ALA A 210 -5.44 -3.43 9.61
C ALA A 210 -4.41 -2.78 8.66
N TYR A 211 -4.52 -3.10 7.37
CA TYR A 211 -3.61 -2.67 6.31
C TYR A 211 -2.13 -3.06 6.52
N SER A 212 -1.82 -3.95 7.47
CA SER A 212 -0.50 -4.58 7.49
C SER A 212 -0.33 -5.46 6.26
N CYS A 213 0.89 -5.50 5.75
CA CYS A 213 1.22 -6.15 4.50
C CYS A 213 2.41 -7.10 4.68
N VAL A 214 2.26 -8.33 4.21
CA VAL A 214 3.36 -9.30 4.07
C VAL A 214 3.58 -9.58 2.59
N ALA A 215 4.78 -9.28 2.11
CA ALA A 215 5.17 -9.42 0.71
C ALA A 215 6.18 -10.55 0.53
N GLY A 216 5.96 -11.40 -0.47
CA GLY A 216 6.90 -12.43 -0.91
C GLY A 216 7.75 -12.00 -2.12
N HIS A 217 7.45 -10.83 -2.72
CA HIS A 217 8.24 -10.24 -3.78
C HIS A 217 8.67 -8.78 -3.55
N ALA A 218 9.75 -8.38 -4.21
CA ALA A 218 10.25 -7.01 -4.24
C ALA A 218 10.72 -6.65 -5.65
N ILE A 219 10.21 -5.56 -6.23
CA ILE A 219 10.71 -5.04 -7.50
C ILE A 219 11.87 -4.10 -7.23
N GLU A 220 13.03 -4.40 -7.79
CA GLU A 220 14.30 -3.73 -7.59
C GLU A 220 14.85 -3.32 -8.96
N GLY A 221 14.41 -2.16 -9.45
CA GLY A 221 14.82 -1.64 -10.75
C GLY A 221 14.40 -2.57 -11.90
N ASP A 222 15.38 -3.22 -12.52
CA ASP A 222 15.22 -4.14 -13.66
C ASP A 222 15.00 -5.60 -13.23
N ARG A 223 14.96 -5.88 -11.93
CA ARG A 223 14.83 -7.24 -11.37
C ARG A 223 13.69 -7.33 -10.37
N ILE A 224 13.22 -8.54 -10.15
CA ILE A 224 12.28 -8.88 -9.09
C ILE A 224 12.88 -9.98 -8.23
N LEU A 225 12.88 -9.76 -6.92
CA LEU A 225 13.22 -10.75 -5.91
C LEU A 225 11.95 -11.48 -5.50
N PHE A 226 12.01 -12.80 -5.47
CA PHE A 226 11.03 -13.64 -4.78
C PHE A 226 11.72 -14.35 -3.61
N ALA A 227 11.19 -14.19 -2.40
CA ALA A 227 11.72 -14.85 -1.21
C ALA A 227 10.62 -15.07 -0.18
N ARG A 228 10.63 -16.25 0.45
CA ARG A 228 9.58 -16.64 1.40
C ARG A 228 9.65 -15.80 2.67
N ALA A 229 8.52 -15.22 3.06
CA ALA A 229 8.39 -14.52 4.34
C ALA A 229 7.78 -15.46 5.39
N LYS A 230 8.41 -15.53 6.56
CA LYS A 230 7.96 -16.37 7.67
C LYS A 230 7.69 -15.52 8.91
N VAL A 231 6.52 -15.69 9.49
CA VAL A 231 6.13 -15.08 10.75
C VAL A 231 5.84 -16.18 11.75
N GLY A 232 6.50 -16.12 12.91
CA GLY A 232 6.30 -17.06 14.02
C GLY A 232 4.91 -17.02 14.63
N LYS A 233 4.77 -17.69 15.77
CA LYS A 233 3.54 -17.80 16.56
C LYS A 233 3.37 -16.62 17.50
N ASN A 234 2.13 -16.24 17.77
CA ASN A 234 1.75 -15.19 18.71
C ASN A 234 2.44 -13.84 18.43
N CYS A 235 2.73 -13.55 17.15
CA CYS A 235 3.29 -12.27 16.74
C CYS A 235 2.18 -11.22 16.60
N VAL A 236 2.56 -9.95 16.70
CA VAL A 236 1.66 -8.83 16.47
C VAL A 236 2.26 -7.95 15.37
N LEU A 237 1.59 -7.89 14.22
CA LEU A 237 1.95 -6.96 13.15
C LEU A 237 1.11 -5.69 13.31
N GLY A 238 1.73 -4.56 13.58
CA GLY A 238 1.04 -3.29 13.81
C GLY A 238 0.25 -2.79 12.58
N PHE A 239 -0.62 -1.80 12.81
CA PHE A 239 -1.37 -1.16 11.73
C PHE A 239 -0.42 -0.62 10.66
N ARG A 240 -0.69 -0.91 9.37
CA ARG A 240 0.17 -0.51 8.25
C ARG A 240 1.65 -0.90 8.37
N SER A 241 1.98 -1.94 9.15
CA SER A 241 3.33 -2.49 9.13
C SER A 241 3.61 -3.24 7.83
N LEU A 242 4.84 -3.21 7.34
CA LEU A 242 5.27 -3.91 6.14
C LEU A 242 6.36 -4.94 6.47
N VAL A 243 6.15 -6.20 6.07
CA VAL A 243 7.15 -7.26 6.13
C VAL A 243 7.63 -7.57 4.72
N TRP A 244 8.90 -7.26 4.44
CA TRP A 244 9.50 -7.50 3.12
C TRP A 244 9.86 -8.99 2.90
N PRO A 245 10.08 -9.41 1.64
CA PRO A 245 10.43 -10.77 1.27
C PRO A 245 11.67 -11.29 1.95
N GLY A 246 11.65 -12.59 2.26
CA GLY A 246 12.76 -13.26 2.93
C GLY A 246 12.87 -12.94 4.42
N ALA A 247 12.03 -12.07 4.99
CA ALA A 247 12.06 -11.80 6.41
C ALA A 247 11.58 -13.02 7.22
N GLU A 248 12.28 -13.32 8.31
CA GLU A 248 11.96 -14.39 9.25
C GLU A 248 11.77 -13.79 10.65
N LEU A 249 10.53 -13.78 11.13
CA LEU A 249 10.19 -13.35 12.49
C LEU A 249 10.06 -14.58 13.38
N GLY A 250 10.76 -14.59 14.51
CA GLY A 250 10.57 -15.56 15.59
C GLY A 250 9.19 -15.44 16.25
N ASP A 251 8.99 -16.21 17.30
CA ASP A 251 7.72 -16.23 18.05
C ASP A 251 7.61 -15.00 18.98
N ARG A 252 6.38 -14.53 19.22
CA ARG A 252 6.12 -13.39 20.12
C ARG A 252 6.90 -12.13 19.73
N VAL A 253 6.99 -11.87 18.42
CA VAL A 253 7.56 -10.63 17.88
C VAL A 253 6.46 -9.60 17.69
N ILE A 254 6.69 -8.39 18.19
CA ILE A 254 5.78 -7.25 18.03
C ILE A 254 6.43 -6.26 17.06
N ILE A 255 5.76 -6.01 15.94
CA ILE A 255 6.11 -4.97 14.97
C ILE A 255 5.22 -3.77 15.22
N GLY A 256 5.81 -2.61 15.44
CA GLY A 256 5.10 -1.36 15.64
C GLY A 256 4.23 -0.97 14.45
N THR A 257 3.23 -0.14 14.72
CA THR A 257 2.42 0.55 13.70
C THR A 257 3.33 1.37 12.76
N TYR A 258 3.01 1.41 11.46
CA TYR A 258 3.81 2.06 10.41
C TYR A 258 5.28 1.59 10.33
N SER A 259 5.63 0.43 10.86
CA SER A 259 7.01 -0.06 10.84
C SER A 259 7.30 -0.97 9.65
N MET A 260 8.54 -0.98 9.17
CA MET A 260 8.96 -1.74 7.99
C MET A 260 10.11 -2.68 8.33
N VAL A 261 9.87 -3.99 8.21
CA VAL A 261 10.88 -5.03 8.37
C VAL A 261 11.65 -5.20 7.05
N PRO A 262 12.98 -5.00 7.02
CA PRO A 262 13.78 -5.12 5.81
C PRO A 262 13.75 -6.52 5.18
N LYS A 263 14.10 -6.58 3.88
CA LYS A 263 14.29 -7.83 3.14
C LYS A 263 15.31 -8.73 3.85
N GLY A 264 15.01 -10.02 3.97
CA GLY A 264 15.93 -10.99 4.58
C GLY A 264 16.19 -10.81 6.08
N ALA A 265 15.50 -9.88 6.76
CA ALA A 265 15.75 -9.61 8.17
C ALA A 265 15.31 -10.79 9.04
N LYS A 266 16.16 -11.18 10.00
CA LYS A 266 15.84 -12.21 10.99
C LYS A 266 15.61 -11.55 12.34
N LEU A 267 14.36 -11.56 12.80
CA LEU A 267 13.97 -10.97 14.08
C LEU A 267 13.85 -12.08 15.13
N PRO A 268 14.64 -12.06 16.21
CA PRO A 268 14.59 -13.09 17.25
C PRO A 268 13.26 -13.04 18.01
N SER A 269 12.84 -14.18 18.56
CA SER A 269 11.63 -14.28 19.37
C SER A 269 11.64 -13.34 20.58
N ASN A 270 10.46 -13.00 21.12
CA ASN A 270 10.29 -12.16 22.32
C ASN A 270 10.88 -10.76 22.16
N THR A 271 10.57 -10.08 21.07
CA THR A 271 11.15 -8.76 20.80
C THR A 271 10.15 -7.77 20.22
N VAL A 272 10.36 -6.50 20.52
CA VAL A 272 9.56 -5.37 20.03
C VAL A 272 10.42 -4.54 19.08
N TRP A 273 9.92 -4.33 17.87
CA TRP A 273 10.61 -3.65 16.78
C TRP A 273 9.77 -2.52 16.22
N VAL A 274 10.37 -1.33 16.06
CA VAL A 274 9.66 -0.14 15.57
C VAL A 274 10.55 0.65 14.61
N GLY A 275 9.95 1.26 13.59
CA GLY A 275 10.61 2.21 12.68
C GLY A 275 10.65 1.78 11.21
N ILE A 276 11.22 2.64 10.35
CA ILE A 276 11.41 2.40 8.92
C ILE A 276 12.89 2.73 8.58
N PRO A 277 13.79 1.74 8.48
CA PRO A 277 13.60 0.33 8.82
C PRO A 277 13.47 0.11 10.34
N VAL A 278 12.93 -1.03 10.73
CA VAL A 278 12.75 -1.37 12.15
C VAL A 278 14.07 -1.42 12.93
N LYS A 279 14.01 -0.99 14.18
CA LYS A 279 15.07 -1.18 15.19
C LYS A 279 14.50 -1.85 16.43
N LEU A 280 15.34 -2.64 17.11
CA LEU A 280 14.97 -3.29 18.37
C LEU A 280 14.73 -2.20 19.42
N VAL A 281 13.53 -2.18 19.99
CA VAL A 281 13.17 -1.28 21.09
C VAL A 281 13.36 -2.00 22.43
N LYS A 282 12.88 -3.25 22.52
CA LYS A 282 12.85 -3.98 23.79
C LYS A 282 12.80 -5.49 23.55
N LYS A 283 13.34 -6.26 24.50
CA LYS A 283 13.09 -7.71 24.63
C LYS A 283 11.96 -7.93 25.63
N LEU A 284 11.03 -8.82 25.30
CA LEU A 284 9.93 -9.20 26.18
C LEU A 284 10.46 -10.23 27.18
N ASP A 285 10.46 -9.87 28.46
CA ASP A 285 10.81 -10.80 29.54
C ASP A 285 9.55 -11.50 30.06
N GLU A 286 9.64 -12.79 30.39
CA GLU A 286 8.50 -13.60 30.88
C GLU A 286 7.87 -13.04 32.17
N LYS A 287 8.59 -12.21 32.93
CA LYS A 287 8.09 -11.61 34.17
C LYS A 287 7.01 -10.54 33.95
N GLU A 288 7.02 -9.83 32.82
CA GLU A 288 6.05 -8.76 32.57
C GLU A 288 4.66 -9.29 32.19
N GLU A 289 4.61 -10.49 31.61
CA GLU A 289 3.36 -11.17 31.25
C GLU A 289 2.51 -11.50 32.49
N ASN A 290 3.16 -11.79 33.62
CA ASN A 290 2.49 -12.01 34.90
C ASN A 290 2.02 -10.70 35.56
N THR A 291 2.68 -9.57 35.30
CA THR A 291 2.28 -8.27 35.82
C THR A 291 1.07 -7.73 35.07
N GLN A 292 1.07 -7.80 33.73
CA GLN A 292 -0.08 -7.39 32.91
C GLN A 292 -1.31 -8.27 33.16
N LYS A 293 -1.16 -9.60 33.28
CA LYS A 293 -2.28 -10.48 33.67
C LYS A 293 -2.83 -10.16 35.05
N LYS A 294 -1.97 -9.78 36.02
CA LYS A 294 -2.42 -9.34 37.35
C LYS A 294 -3.15 -8.01 37.32
N GLU A 295 -2.69 -7.04 36.52
CA GLU A 295 -3.34 -5.74 36.35
C GLU A 295 -4.69 -5.88 35.63
N GLU A 296 -4.79 -6.71 34.60
CA GLU A 296 -6.06 -7.00 33.91
C GLU A 296 -7.05 -7.74 34.82
N THR A 297 -6.57 -8.67 35.67
CA THR A 297 -7.42 -9.36 36.66
C THR A 297 -7.87 -8.41 37.77
N ALA A 298 -7.03 -7.45 38.17
CA ALA A 298 -7.36 -6.45 39.19
C ALA A 298 -8.30 -5.34 38.68
N GLN A 299 -8.39 -5.13 37.36
CA GLN A 299 -9.35 -4.20 36.74
C GLN A 299 -10.71 -4.84 36.43
N GLN A 300 -10.82 -6.16 36.54
CA GLN A 300 -12.06 -6.93 36.35
C GLN A 300 -12.74 -7.32 37.69
N GLN A 301 -12.18 -6.90 38.83
CA GLN A 301 -12.75 -7.01 40.17
C GLN A 301 -13.17 -5.62 40.67
#